data_AF-A0A2A3MRY0-F1
#
_entry.id   AF-A0A2A3MRY0-F1
#
_cell.length_a   1.000
_cell.length_b   1.000
_cell.length_c   1.000
_cell.angle_alpha   90.00
_cell.angle_beta   90.00
_cell.angle_gamma   90.00
#
_symmetry.space_group_name_H-M   'P 1'
#
loop_
_entity.id
_entity.type
_entity.pdbx_description
1 polymer ?
#
loop_
_entity_poly.entity_id
_entity_poly.type
_entity_poly.pdbx_seq_one_letter_code
_entity_poly.pdbx_strand_id
1 'polypeptide(L)'
;MLLALGEIARWWGNPRLVPLALDECVVAAALLGAALASRRLGPAPLAAAWGCYCGLVLSLLVPTLDHLLHGPPKDSAVFYAVILAAMLTPGLWAVGRALALCRVSQRER
;
A
#
# COMPACT_ATOMS: atom_id res chain seq x y z
N MET A 1 0.71 8.02 12.02
CA MET A 1 1.16 6.89 12.89
C MET A 1 1.87 5.78 12.12
N LEU A 2 1.46 5.42 10.89
CA LEU A 2 2.25 4.52 10.02
C LEU A 2 3.62 5.12 9.60
N LEU A 3 3.70 6.46 9.52
CA LEU A 3 4.93 7.22 9.23
C LEU A 3 6.08 6.96 10.22
N ALA A 4 5.78 6.69 11.49
CA ALA A 4 6.81 6.45 12.51
C ALA A 4 7.32 5.00 12.50
N LEU A 5 6.49 4.05 12.08
CA LEU A 5 6.84 2.63 12.05
C LEU A 5 7.76 2.29 10.87
N GLY A 6 7.57 2.96 9.72
CA GLY A 6 8.47 2.86 8.57
C GLY A 6 9.87 3.44 8.83
N GLU A 7 9.94 4.53 9.60
CA GLU A 7 11.20 5.13 10.06
C GLU A 7 11.97 4.23 11.03
N ILE A 8 11.29 3.49 11.92
CA ILE A 8 11.95 2.58 12.89
C ILE A 8 12.50 1.31 12.20
N ALA A 9 11.82 0.79 11.17
CA ALA A 9 12.36 -0.30 10.34
C ALA A 9 13.63 0.12 9.57
N ARG A 10 13.84 1.42 9.36
CA ARG A 10 14.94 2.03 8.59
C ARG A 10 16.29 2.03 9.32
N TRP A 11 16.29 1.88 10.65
CA TRP A 11 17.52 1.96 11.45
C TRP A 11 18.41 0.70 11.37
N TRP A 12 17.92 -0.39 10.76
CA TRP A 12 18.71 -1.61 10.57
C TRP A 12 19.19 -1.77 9.12
N GLY A 13 20.20 -0.98 8.70
CA GLY A 13 21.24 -1.51 7.80
C GLY A 13 21.54 -0.96 6.39
N ASN A 14 21.12 0.25 5.93
CA ASN A 14 21.81 0.98 4.83
C ASN A 14 21.24 2.39 4.50
N PRO A 15 22.05 3.37 4.01
CA PRO A 15 21.70 4.79 3.89
C PRO A 15 21.48 5.26 2.43
N ARG A 16 20.56 4.65 1.67
CA ARG A 16 20.07 5.26 0.41
C ARG A 16 18.79 6.05 0.69
N LEU A 17 18.98 7.27 1.17
CA LEU A 17 17.95 8.19 1.65
C LEU A 17 16.99 8.76 0.57
N VAL A 18 17.19 8.50 -0.73
CA VAL A 18 16.61 9.34 -1.80
C VAL A 18 15.91 8.58 -2.96
N PRO A 19 15.29 7.40 -2.75
CA PRO A 19 14.16 7.06 -3.65
C PRO A 19 12.87 6.52 -3.00
N LEU A 20 12.84 6.12 -1.72
CA LEU A 20 11.63 5.50 -1.13
C LEU A 20 10.69 6.47 -0.39
N ALA A 21 11.22 7.48 0.31
CA ALA A 21 10.37 8.43 1.03
C ALA A 21 9.49 9.27 0.07
N LEU A 22 9.97 9.50 -1.15
CA LEU A 22 9.18 10.14 -2.21
C LEU A 22 8.01 9.26 -2.65
N ASP A 23 8.21 7.95 -2.82
CA ASP A 23 7.12 7.03 -3.16
C ASP A 23 6.05 7.00 -2.07
N GLU A 24 6.45 6.98 -0.79
CA GLU A 24 5.51 7.04 0.34
C GLU A 24 4.73 8.37 0.37
N CYS A 25 5.40 9.49 0.10
CA CYS A 25 4.75 10.80 -0.01
C CYS A 25 3.82 10.88 -1.23
N VAL A 26 4.19 10.30 -2.37
CA VAL A 26 3.38 10.26 -3.59
C VAL A 26 2.14 9.41 -3.37
N VAL A 27 2.28 8.24 -2.74
CA VAL A 27 1.16 7.38 -2.35
C VAL A 27 0.25 8.09 -1.36
N ALA A 28 0.81 8.75 -0.34
CA ALA A 28 0.03 9.51 0.63
C ALA A 28 -0.71 10.68 -0.04
N ALA A 29 -0.06 11.41 -0.95
CA ALA A 29 -0.66 12.50 -1.70
C ALA A 29 -1.76 11.99 -2.65
N ALA A 30 -1.56 10.83 -3.30
CA ALA A 30 -2.55 10.20 -4.17
C ALA A 30 -3.77 9.72 -3.38
N LEU A 31 -3.58 9.11 -2.21
CA LEU A 31 -4.66 8.70 -1.31
C LEU A 31 -5.40 9.91 -0.73
N LEU A 32 -4.69 10.96 -0.35
CA LEU A 32 -5.28 12.20 0.15
C LEU A 32 -6.07 12.92 -0.96
N GLY A 33 -5.52 12.99 -2.17
CA GLY A 33 -6.19 13.52 -3.35
C GLY A 33 -7.46 12.74 -3.70
N ALA A 34 -7.41 11.41 -3.64
CA ALA A 34 -8.57 10.55 -3.84
C ALA A 34 -9.63 10.72 -2.74
N ALA A 35 -9.21 10.92 -1.49
CA ALA A 35 -10.11 11.22 -0.38
C ALA A 35 -10.77 12.61 -0.50
N LEU A 36 -10.05 13.60 -1.01
CA LEU A 36 -10.62 14.92 -1.30
C LEU A 36 -11.58 14.87 -2.50
N ALA A 37 -11.24 14.13 -3.54
CA ALA A 37 -12.07 13.93 -4.72
C ALA A 37 -13.34 13.14 -4.41
N SER A 38 -13.29 12.17 -3.49
CA SER A 38 -14.45 11.34 -3.14
C SER A 38 -15.60 12.13 -2.50
N ARG A 39 -15.30 13.28 -1.88
CA ARG A 39 -16.34 14.20 -1.38
C ARG A 39 -17.23 14.77 -2.48
N ARG A 40 -16.74 14.84 -3.73
CA ARG A 40 -17.49 15.38 -4.88
C ARG A 40 -17.93 14.30 -5.87
N LEU A 41 -17.11 13.28 -6.07
CA LEU A 41 -17.31 12.24 -7.09
C LEU A 41 -17.85 10.91 -6.52
N GLY A 42 -18.12 10.86 -5.20
CA GLY A 42 -18.53 9.65 -4.52
C GLY A 42 -17.37 8.71 -4.19
N PRO A 43 -17.62 7.48 -3.70
CA PRO A 43 -16.58 6.60 -3.16
C PRO A 43 -15.66 5.93 -4.21
N ALA A 44 -15.98 6.04 -5.51
CA ALA A 44 -15.25 5.35 -6.58
C ALA A 44 -13.76 5.72 -6.71
N PRO A 45 -13.33 7.00 -6.63
CA PRO A 45 -11.92 7.38 -6.71
C PRO A 45 -11.11 6.80 -5.54
N LEU A 46 -11.72 6.69 -4.36
CA LEU A 46 -11.09 6.11 -3.18
C LEU A 46 -10.83 4.61 -3.39
N ALA A 47 -11.80 3.89 -3.95
CA ALA A 47 -11.65 2.48 -4.28
C ALA A 47 -10.54 2.26 -5.32
N ALA A 48 -10.48 3.11 -6.36
CA ALA A 48 -9.43 3.04 -7.38
C ALA A 48 -8.03 3.31 -6.80
N ALA A 49 -7.89 4.31 -5.94
CA ALA A 49 -6.60 4.66 -5.32
C ALA A 49 -6.10 3.54 -4.38
N TRP A 50 -6.98 3.00 -3.54
CA TRP A 50 -6.63 1.84 -2.70
C TRP A 50 -6.31 0.60 -3.55
N GLY A 51 -7.02 0.39 -4.65
CA GLY A 51 -6.74 -0.70 -5.60
C GLY A 51 -5.35 -0.58 -6.23
N CYS A 52 -4.98 0.62 -6.68
CA CYS A 52 -3.65 0.89 -7.23
C CYS A 52 -2.55 0.66 -6.19
N TYR A 53 -2.75 1.13 -4.95
CA TYR A 53 -1.83 0.89 -3.85
C TYR A 53 -1.61 -0.62 -3.60
N CYS A 54 -2.69 -1.41 -3.54
CA CYS A 54 -2.59 -2.86 -3.41
C CYS A 54 -1.83 -3.50 -4.58
N GLY A 55 -2.07 -3.04 -5.81
CA GLY A 55 -1.34 -3.50 -6.99
C GLY A 55 0.16 -3.20 -6.91
N LEU A 56 0.54 -2.01 -6.45
CA LEU A 56 1.94 -1.64 -6.24
C LEU A 56 2.60 -2.53 -5.18
N VAL A 57 1.95 -2.72 -4.03
CA VAL A 57 2.47 -3.61 -2.97
C VAL A 57 2.60 -5.06 -3.47
N LEU A 58 1.63 -5.56 -4.25
CA LEU A 58 1.70 -6.89 -4.87
C LEU A 58 2.86 -7.01 -5.85
N SER A 59 3.12 -5.98 -6.65
CA SER A 59 4.24 -5.97 -7.62
C SER A 59 5.61 -6.10 -6.94
N LEU A 60 5.72 -5.69 -5.67
CA LEU A 60 6.91 -5.84 -4.84
C LEU A 60 6.92 -7.17 -4.08
N LEU A 61 5.76 -7.61 -3.60
CA LEU A 61 5.62 -8.82 -2.80
C LEU A 61 5.87 -10.08 -3.63
N VAL A 62 5.35 -10.15 -4.86
CA VAL A 62 5.47 -11.35 -5.71
C VAL A 62 6.94 -11.69 -6.02
N PRO A 63 7.79 -10.77 -6.50
CA PRO A 63 9.21 -11.06 -6.71
C PRO A 63 9.96 -11.37 -5.40
N THR A 64 9.56 -10.75 -4.29
CA THR A 64 10.15 -11.03 -2.97
C THR A 64 9.84 -12.45 -2.51
N LEU A 65 8.60 -12.90 -2.69
CA LEU A 65 8.19 -14.28 -2.41
C LEU A 65 8.86 -15.28 -3.35
N ASP A 66 8.96 -14.96 -4.64
CA ASP A 66 9.66 -15.79 -5.61
C ASP A 66 11.14 -15.97 -5.24
N HIS A 67 11.81 -14.89 -4.83
CA HIS A 67 13.19 -14.94 -4.33
C HIS A 67 13.33 -15.74 -3.04
N LEU A 68 12.33 -15.72 -2.14
CA LEU A 68 12.34 -16.54 -0.92
C LEU A 68 12.13 -18.03 -1.20
N LEU A 69 11.38 -18.38 -2.24
CA LEU A 69 11.07 -19.76 -2.59
C LEU A 69 12.15 -20.40 -3.47
N HIS A 70 12.75 -19.64 -4.38
CA HIS A 70 13.64 -20.15 -5.43
C HIS A 70 15.04 -19.52 -5.42
N GLY A 71 15.25 -18.45 -4.64
CA GLY A 71 16.50 -17.72 -4.58
C GLY A 71 17.45 -18.20 -3.48
N PRO A 72 18.72 -17.73 -3.51
CA PRO A 72 19.67 -17.97 -2.44
C PRO A 72 19.18 -17.35 -1.11
N PRO A 73 19.47 -17.98 0.05
CA PRO A 73 18.96 -17.52 1.33
C PRO A 73 19.46 -16.12 1.66
N LYS A 74 18.52 -15.20 1.85
CA LYS A 74 18.78 -13.81 2.24
C LYS A 74 17.86 -13.44 3.39
N ASP A 75 18.42 -13.33 4.60
CA ASP A 75 17.65 -13.09 5.83
C ASP A 75 16.78 -11.82 5.76
N SER A 76 17.23 -10.79 5.04
CA SER A 76 16.48 -9.54 4.88
C SER A 76 15.22 -9.68 4.02
N ALA A 77 15.12 -10.71 3.16
CA ALA A 77 13.99 -10.90 2.27
C ALA A 77 12.73 -11.34 3.02
N VAL A 78 12.88 -12.15 4.08
CA VAL A 78 11.76 -12.57 4.94
C VAL A 78 11.16 -11.37 5.65
N PHE A 79 12.00 -10.54 6.26
CA PHE A 79 11.56 -9.32 6.95
C PHE A 79 10.81 -8.37 6.01
N TYR A 80 11.34 -8.17 4.80
CA TYR A 80 10.70 -7.31 3.80
C TYR A 80 9.36 -7.87 3.33
N ALA A 81 9.25 -9.19 3.10
CA ALA A 81 7.98 -9.84 2.73
C ALA A 81 6.92 -9.68 3.83
N VAL A 82 7.29 -9.81 5.10
CA VAL A 82 6.38 -9.61 6.25
C VAL A 82 5.84 -8.18 6.27
N ILE A 83 6.69 -7.17 6.06
CA ILE A 83 6.26 -5.77 6.00
C ILE A 83 5.30 -5.55 4.83
N LEU A 84 5.63 -6.05 3.63
CA LEU A 84 4.78 -5.92 2.45
C LEU A 84 3.41 -6.58 2.66
N ALA A 85 3.36 -7.76 3.28
CA ALA A 85 2.10 -8.43 3.63
C ALA A 85 1.29 -7.62 4.67
N ALA A 86 1.97 -7.06 5.68
CA ALA A 86 1.34 -6.19 6.67
C ALA A 86 0.81 -4.88 6.06
N MET A 87 1.44 -4.37 5.01
CA MET A 87 0.98 -3.19 4.25
C MET A 87 -0.17 -3.52 3.28
N LEU A 88 -0.18 -4.71 2.68
CA LEU A 88 -1.22 -5.17 1.76
C LEU A 88 -2.56 -5.40 2.48
N THR A 89 -2.51 -5.98 3.69
CA THR A 89 -3.69 -6.33 4.49
C THR A 89 -4.65 -5.13 4.73
N PRO A 90 -4.21 -3.99 5.28
CA PRO A 90 -5.07 -2.82 5.46
C PRO A 90 -5.48 -2.19 4.12
N GLY A 91 -4.64 -2.30 3.08
CA GLY A 91 -4.99 -1.84 1.74
C GLY A 91 -6.19 -2.59 1.17
N LEU A 92 -6.16 -3.93 1.22
CA LEU A 92 -7.27 -4.78 0.77
C LEU A 92 -8.54 -4.54 1.59
N TRP A 93 -8.40 -4.38 2.91
CA TRP A 93 -9.52 -4.02 3.76
C TRP A 93 -10.15 -2.68 3.37
N ALA A 94 -9.33 -1.66 3.10
CA ALA A 94 -9.79 -0.36 2.66
C ALA A 94 -10.47 -0.39 1.29
N VAL A 95 -9.95 -1.17 0.32
CA VAL A 95 -10.63 -1.44 -0.96
C VAL A 95 -12.00 -2.06 -0.71
N GLY A 96 -12.08 -3.10 0.13
CA GLY A 96 -13.33 -3.77 0.46
C GLY A 96 -14.38 -2.82 1.04
N ARG A 97 -13.96 -1.93 1.96
CA ARG A 97 -14.83 -0.88 2.53
C ARG A 97 -15.26 0.13 1.47
N ALA A 98 -14.36 0.59 0.62
CA ALA A 98 -14.66 1.56 -0.44
C ALA A 98 -15.64 0.98 -1.48
N LEU A 99 -15.47 -0.28 -1.87
CA LEU A 99 -16.38 -0.99 -2.77
C LEU A 99 -17.76 -1.21 -2.13
N ALA A 100 -17.82 -1.53 -0.83
CA ALA A 100 -19.08 -1.62 -0.11
C ALA A 100 -19.84 -0.27 -0.13
N LEU A 101 -19.13 0.84 0.07
CA LEU A 101 -19.70 2.19 -0.04
C LEU A 101 -20.17 2.51 -1.47
N CYS A 102 -19.43 2.09 -2.50
CA CYS A 102 -19.86 2.23 -3.88
C CYS A 102 -21.17 1.48 -4.14
N ARG A 103 -21.30 0.23 -3.65
CA ARG A 103 -22.51 -0.57 -3.82
C ARG A 103 -23.73 0.05 -3.15
N VAL A 104 -23.55 0.64 -1.96
CA VAL A 104 -24.63 1.37 -1.27
C VAL A 104 -25.04 2.61 -2.05
N SER A 105 -24.08 3.43 -2.50
CA SER A 105 -24.36 4.64 -3.27
C SER A 105 -25.06 4.36 -4.61
N GLN A 106 -24.83 3.19 -5.22
CA GLN A 106 -25.52 2.76 -6.44
C GLN A 106 -26.97 2.29 -6.19
N ARG A 107 -27.33 1.90 -4.95
CA ARG A 107 -28.71 1.52 -4.60
C ARG A 107 -29.62 2.72 -4.32
N GLU A 108 -29.05 3.88 -4.00
CA GLU A 108 -29.79 5.10 -3.67
C GLU A 108 -30.04 6.00 -4.88
N ARG A 109 -29.56 5.62 -6.07
CA ARG A 109 -29.82 6.27 -7.36
C ARG A 109 -30.83 5.47 -8.16
#